data_AF-A0A2M6ZGZ5-F1
#
_entry.id   AF-A0A2M6ZGZ5-F1
#
_cell.length_a   1.000
_cell.length_b   1.000
_cell.length_c   1.000
_cell.angle_alpha   90.00
_cell.angle_beta   90.00
_cell.angle_gamma   90.00
#
_symmetry.space_group_name_H-M   'P 1'
#
loop_
_entity.id
_entity.type
_entity.pdbx_description
1 polymer ?
#
loop_
_entity_poly.entity_id
_entity_poly.type
_entity_poly.pdbx_seq_one_letter_code
_entity_poly.pdbx_strand_id
1 'polypeptide(L)'
;MTEYTHRPVLVEEVVKYLITKKDGTYVDCTAGEGGHSEAILKRLEKGGRLVGIDCDATSLCVANERLKGYNNWVSINENFINIHKVLDRINIR
;
A
#
# COMPACT_ATOMS: atom_id res chain seq x y z
N MET A 1 21.68 -0.62 -6.80
CA MET A 1 20.30 -0.21 -7.13
C MET A 1 19.61 -1.46 -7.65
N THR A 2 18.69 -2.03 -6.88
CA THR A 2 17.86 -3.12 -7.37
C THR A 2 16.87 -2.51 -8.38
N GLU A 3 17.09 -2.78 -9.66
CA GLU A 3 16.10 -2.46 -10.69
C GLU A 3 14.89 -3.37 -10.44
N TYR A 4 13.80 -2.77 -9.94
CA TYR A 4 12.54 -3.47 -9.90
C TYR A 4 11.98 -3.58 -11.32
N THR A 5 12.07 -4.77 -11.91
CA THR A 5 11.63 -5.02 -13.29
C THR A 5 10.10 -4.97 -13.44
N HIS A 6 9.35 -5.10 -12.35
CA HIS A 6 7.89 -5.09 -12.37
C HIS A 6 7.31 -3.67 -12.35
N ARG A 7 6.77 -3.24 -13.50
CA ARG A 7 6.03 -1.98 -13.63
C ARG A 7 4.53 -2.22 -13.35
N PRO A 8 3.91 -1.49 -12.40
CA PRO A 8 2.48 -1.64 -12.13
C PRO A 8 1.62 -1.22 -13.32
N VAL A 9 0.52 -1.96 -13.56
CA VAL A 9 -0.39 -1.74 -14.69
C VAL A 9 -1.34 -0.57 -14.37
N LEU A 10 -1.50 0.39 -15.29
CA LEU A 10 -2.38 1.56 -15.12
C LEU A 10 -2.08 2.39 -13.86
N VAL A 11 -0.79 2.52 -13.51
CA VAL A 11 -0.34 3.19 -12.29
C VAL A 11 -0.82 4.64 -12.19
N GLU A 12 -0.81 5.39 -13.29
CA GLU A 12 -1.21 6.80 -13.28
C GLU A 12 -2.72 6.95 -13.14
N GLU A 13 -3.50 6.09 -13.80
CA GLU A 13 -4.96 6.07 -13.70
C GLU A 13 -5.39 5.70 -12.28
N VAL A 14 -4.79 4.66 -11.69
CA VAL A 14 -5.08 4.24 -10.32
C VAL A 14 -4.85 5.39 -9.36
N VAL A 15 -3.67 6.01 -9.39
CA VAL A 15 -3.38 7.14 -8.49
C VAL A 15 -4.37 8.29 -8.73
N LYS A 16 -4.61 8.67 -9.99
CA LYS A 16 -5.46 9.80 -10.35
C LYS A 16 -6.90 9.65 -9.83
N TYR A 17 -7.46 8.45 -9.91
CA TYR A 17 -8.86 8.23 -9.52
C TYR A 17 -9.02 7.79 -8.06
N LEU A 18 -8.03 7.09 -7.49
CA LEU A 18 -8.09 6.61 -6.12
C LEU A 18 -7.85 7.74 -5.12
N ILE A 19 -6.83 8.58 -5.35
CA ILE A 19 -6.38 9.57 -4.38
C ILE A 19 -7.21 10.85 -4.50
N THR A 20 -8.28 10.92 -3.72
CA THR A 20 -9.18 12.08 -3.65
C THR A 20 -8.82 13.04 -2.52
N LYS A 21 -8.13 12.53 -1.49
CA LYS A 21 -7.69 13.27 -0.30
C LYS A 21 -6.25 12.89 0.06
N LYS A 22 -5.29 13.80 -0.08
CA LYS A 22 -3.85 13.51 0.08
C LYS A 22 -3.43 13.18 1.51
N ASP A 23 -4.18 13.66 2.50
CA ASP A 23 -4.05 13.34 3.92
C ASP A 23 -5.01 12.21 4.37
N GLY A 24 -5.60 11.49 3.41
CA GLY A 24 -6.51 10.37 3.68
C GLY A 24 -5.79 9.07 4.02
N THR A 25 -6.55 8.09 4.52
CA THR A 25 -6.08 6.72 4.66
C THR A 25 -6.62 5.85 3.54
N TYR A 26 -5.73 5.11 2.89
CA TYR A 26 -6.04 4.20 1.79
C TYR A 26 -5.64 2.77 2.13
N VAL A 27 -6.29 1.82 1.49
CA VAL A 27 -5.97 0.39 1.61
C VAL A 27 -5.63 -0.16 0.22
N ASP A 28 -4.45 -0.73 0.08
CA ASP A 28 -4.06 -1.56 -1.06
C ASP A 28 -4.32 -3.02 -0.70
N CYS A 29 -5.42 -3.59 -1.19
CA CYS A 29 -5.87 -4.94 -0.85
C CYS A 29 -5.02 -6.05 -1.51
N THR A 30 -4.09 -5.69 -2.39
CA THR A 30 -3.25 -6.60 -3.16
C THR A 30 -1.87 -5.98 -3.30
N ALA A 31 -1.25 -5.66 -2.16
CA ALA A 31 -0.02 -4.89 -2.11
C ALA A 31 1.09 -5.51 -2.97
N GLY A 32 1.14 -6.85 -3.06
CA GLY A 32 2.16 -7.59 -3.78
C GLY A 32 3.55 -7.15 -3.34
N GLU A 33 4.43 -6.94 -4.31
CA GLU A 33 5.78 -6.40 -4.06
C GLU A 33 5.81 -4.87 -3.81
N GLY A 34 4.65 -4.21 -3.69
CA GLY A 34 4.55 -2.80 -3.30
C GLY A 34 4.62 -1.79 -4.43
N GLY A 35 4.42 -2.19 -5.68
CA GLY A 35 4.55 -1.30 -6.85
C GLY A 35 3.48 -0.20 -6.92
N HIS A 36 2.20 -0.57 -6.82
CA HIS A 36 1.10 0.41 -6.72
C HIS A 36 1.16 1.18 -5.39
N SER A 37 1.46 0.46 -4.31
CA SER A 37 1.64 1.06 -2.98
C SER A 37 2.68 2.18 -2.97
N GLU A 38 3.84 2.00 -3.62
CA GLU A 38 4.86 3.05 -3.76
C GLU A 38 4.31 4.26 -4.52
N ALA A 39 3.61 4.03 -5.62
CA ALA A 39 3.02 5.11 -6.41
C ALA A 39 2.00 5.89 -5.57
N ILE A 40 1.13 5.21 -4.82
CA ILE A 40 0.18 5.86 -3.91
C ILE A 40 0.91 6.68 -2.86
N LEU A 41 1.87 6.10 -2.15
CA LEU A 41 2.65 6.76 -1.10
C LEU A 41 3.35 8.03 -1.59
N LYS A 42 3.85 8.04 -2.83
CA LYS A 42 4.45 9.24 -3.47
C LYS A 42 3.48 10.40 -3.66
N ARG A 43 2.17 10.17 -3.64
CA ARG A 43 1.15 11.23 -3.82
C ARG A 43 0.46 11.63 -2.51
N LEU A 44 0.65 10.86 -1.44
CA LEU A 44 0.16 11.22 -0.12
C LEU A 44 1.02 12.33 0.51
N GLU A 45 0.37 13.21 1.26
CA GLU A 45 1.03 14.30 1.99
C GLU A 45 1.03 14.01 3.50
N LYS A 46 1.46 14.99 4.30
CA LYS A 46 1.48 14.85 5.76
C LYS A 46 0.08 14.50 6.28
N GLY A 47 0.00 13.41 7.05
CA GLY A 47 -1.27 12.86 7.57
C GLY A 47 -1.84 11.73 6.72
N GLY A 48 -1.41 11.60 5.46
CA GLY A 48 -1.83 10.50 4.60
C GLY A 48 -1.18 9.19 5.00
N ARG A 49 -1.95 8.10 4.93
CA ARG A 49 -1.52 6.76 5.34
C ARG A 49 -1.90 5.72 4.29
N LEU A 50 -1.04 4.73 4.09
CA LEU A 50 -1.36 3.57 3.27
C LEU A 50 -1.23 2.29 4.09
N VAL A 51 -2.26 1.45 4.01
CA VAL A 51 -2.27 0.10 4.56
C VAL A 51 -2.21 -0.90 3.41
N GLY A 52 -1.19 -1.74 3.36
CA GLY A 52 -1.10 -2.84 2.41
C GLY A 52 -1.56 -4.15 3.00
N ILE A 53 -2.33 -4.91 2.24
CA ILE A 53 -2.75 -6.27 2.58
C ILE A 53 -2.28 -7.19 1.46
N ASP A 54 -1.69 -8.32 1.82
CA ASP A 54 -1.42 -9.42 0.89
C ASP A 54 -1.40 -10.75 1.63
N CYS A 55 -1.86 -11.82 0.99
CA CYS A 55 -1.82 -13.15 1.56
C CYS A 55 -0.42 -13.80 1.46
N ASP A 56 0.41 -13.35 0.52
CA ASP A 56 1.79 -13.83 0.39
C ASP A 56 2.76 -12.99 1.24
N ALA A 57 3.29 -13.62 2.29
CA ALA A 57 4.28 -13.01 3.17
C ALA A 57 5.60 -12.68 2.44
N THR A 58 5.94 -13.41 1.38
CA THR A 58 7.16 -13.18 0.59
C THR A 58 7.06 -11.87 -0.17
N SER A 59 5.94 -11.66 -0.88
CA SER A 59 5.63 -10.39 -1.54
C SER A 59 5.67 -9.21 -0.57
N LEU A 60 5.11 -9.35 0.63
CA LEU A 60 5.17 -8.29 1.65
C LEU A 60 6.59 -8.03 2.18
N CYS A 61 7.45 -9.04 2.25
CA CYS A 61 8.86 -8.84 2.61
C CYS A 61 9.54 -7.92 1.58
N VAL A 62 9.31 -8.18 0.28
CA VAL A 62 9.82 -7.33 -0.81
C VAL A 62 9.22 -5.93 -0.74
N ALA A 63 7.90 -5.82 -0.52
CA ALA A 63 7.24 -4.52 -0.38
C ALA A 63 7.78 -3.71 0.80
N ASN A 64 8.02 -4.34 1.95
CA ASN A 64 8.56 -3.67 3.13
C ASN A 64 9.99 -3.16 2.90
N GLU A 65 10.83 -3.93 2.21
CA GLU A 65 12.17 -3.47 1.84
C GLU A 65 12.10 -2.32 0.81
N ARG A 66 11.21 -2.41 -0.18
CA ARG A 66 10.97 -1.34 -1.16
C ARG A 66 10.48 -0.05 -0.49
N LEU A 67 9.60 -0.17 0.49
CA LEU A 67 8.86 0.95 1.10
C LEU A 67 9.42 1.41 2.44
N LYS A 68 10.58 0.90 2.88
CA LYS A 68 11.20 1.22 4.18
C LYS A 68 11.44 2.72 4.45
N GLY A 69 11.48 3.55 3.41
CA GLY A 69 11.61 5.01 3.54
C GLY A 69 10.30 5.74 3.87
N TYR A 70 9.15 5.06 3.84
CA TYR A 70 7.83 5.65 4.06
C TYR A 70 7.33 5.33 5.47
N ASN A 71 7.35 6.31 6.36
CA ASN A 71 6.88 6.15 7.75
C ASN A 71 5.35 5.98 7.87
N ASN A 72 4.62 6.22 6.78
CA ASN A 72 3.17 6.15 6.69
C ASN A 72 2.67 4.87 5.97
N TRP A 73 3.55 3.89 5.80
CA TRP A 73 3.25 2.56 5.28
C TRP A 73 3.06 1.55 6.43
N VAL A 74 2.02 0.73 6.35
CA VAL A 74 1.83 -0.44 7.22
C VAL A 74 1.38 -1.62 6.37
N SER A 75 2.09 -2.74 6.42
CA SER A 75 1.69 -3.98 5.74
C SER A 75 1.08 -4.99 6.71
N ILE A 76 0.06 -5.72 6.28
CA ILE A 76 -0.57 -6.79 7.06
C ILE A 76 -0.67 -8.03 6.19
N ASN A 77 -0.05 -9.13 6.65
CA ASN A 77 -0.17 -10.43 5.97
C ASN A 77 -1.50 -11.09 6.33
N GLU A 78 -2.47 -10.99 5.43
CA GLU A 78 -3.85 -11.46 5.63
C GLU A 78 -4.56 -11.55 4.28
N ASN A 79 -5.63 -12.33 4.19
CA ASN A 79 -6.50 -12.29 3.01
C ASN A 79 -7.39 -11.03 3.05
N PHE A 80 -7.49 -10.29 1.94
CA PHE A 80 -8.28 -9.06 1.86
C PHE A 80 -9.77 -9.26 2.20
N ILE A 81 -10.31 -10.48 2.15
CA ILE A 81 -11.68 -10.79 2.60
C ILE A 81 -11.88 -10.39 4.09
N ASN A 82 -10.81 -10.40 4.87
CA ASN A 82 -10.78 -10.01 6.28
C ASN A 82 -10.47 -8.51 6.48
N ILE A 83 -10.59 -7.66 5.45
CA ILE A 83 -10.25 -6.23 5.53
C ILE A 83 -10.92 -5.51 6.71
N HIS A 84 -12.17 -5.84 7.05
CA HIS A 84 -12.87 -5.29 8.21
C HIS A 84 -12.10 -5.53 9.51
N LYS A 85 -11.63 -6.77 9.76
CA LYS A 85 -10.80 -7.10 10.93
C LYS A 85 -9.46 -6.38 10.91
N VAL A 86 -8.89 -6.23 9.71
CA VAL A 86 -7.64 -5.50 9.52
C VAL A 86 -7.80 -4.06 9.95
N LEU A 87 -8.86 -3.38 9.49
CA LEU A 87 -9.17 -1.99 9.82
C LEU A 87 -9.46 -1.81 11.32
N ASP A 88 -10.24 -2.72 11.92
CA ASP A 88 -10.49 -2.73 13.36
C ASP A 88 -9.20 -2.81 14.18
N ARG A 89 -8.29 -3.75 13.81
CA ARG A 89 -6.99 -3.93 14.49
C ARG A 89 -6.12 -2.67 14.48
N ILE A 90 -6.26 -1.82 13.47
CA ILE A 90 -5.48 -0.59 13.31
C ILE A 90 -6.28 0.68 13.63
N ASN A 91 -7.45 0.53 14.27
CA ASN A 91 -8.33 1.59 14.73
C ASN A 91 -8.80 2.54 13.60
N ILE A 92 -9.07 2.00 12.42
CA ILE A 92 -9.69 2.72 11.32
C ILE A 92 -11.16 2.28 11.24
N ARG A 93 -12.09 3.24 11.30
CA ARG A 93 -13.54 3.02 11.26
C ARG A 93 -14.14 3.53 9.96
#